data_AF-A0A934E1E5-F1
#
_entry.id   AF-A0A934E1E5-F1
#
_cell.length_a   1.000
_cell.length_b   1.000
_cell.length_c   1.000
_cell.angle_alpha   90.00
_cell.angle_beta   90.00
_cell.angle_gamma   90.00
#
_symmetry.space_group_name_H-M   'P 1'
#
loop_
_entity.id
_entity.type
_entity.pdbx_description
1 polymer ?
#
loop_
_entity_poly.entity_id
_entity_poly.type
_entity_poly.pdbx_seq_one_letter_code
_entity_poly.pdbx_strand_id
1 'polypeptide(L)'
;MGDPLLTAEQARDIRRAYESLTDAERDSLKRCPNAHSIMMDRTFWRLAGDASDDVRLRMAHLVACYPAAPQLADPQGFKPGLFLREVLYPGQSPKSPDEALKYKHLLQARDVDELVPRMRKLLAEAGRPVDWGVLGRDLFNWSDKVRKAWDKDFYAPGATS
;
A
#
# COMPACT_ATOMS: atom_id res chain seq x y z
N MET A 1 -15.81 20.18 -4.36
CA MET A 1 -14.72 19.92 -3.39
C MET A 1 -13.85 18.84 -4.00
N GLY A 2 -12.53 18.99 -4.00
CA GLY A 2 -11.64 17.93 -4.48
C GLY A 2 -11.52 16.82 -3.44
N ASP A 3 -11.36 15.57 -3.89
CA ASP A 3 -11.08 14.45 -2.99
C ASP A 3 -9.82 14.72 -2.17
N PRO A 4 -9.83 14.46 -0.85
CA PRO A 4 -8.65 14.61 -0.03
C PRO A 4 -7.56 13.65 -0.51
N LEU A 5 -6.35 14.19 -0.74
CA LEU A 5 -5.18 13.41 -1.11
C LEU A 5 -4.28 13.22 0.10
N LEU A 6 -3.79 12.00 0.28
CA LEU A 6 -2.78 11.70 1.30
C LEU A 6 -1.39 12.04 0.76
N THR A 7 -0.51 12.66 1.54
CA THR A 7 0.91 12.82 1.19
C THR A 7 1.74 11.62 1.68
N ALA A 8 2.97 11.48 1.19
CA ALA A 8 3.87 10.42 1.67
C ALA A 8 4.26 10.61 3.14
N GLU A 9 4.39 11.85 3.61
CA GLU A 9 4.68 12.14 5.02
C GLU A 9 3.53 11.72 5.92
N GLN A 10 2.30 12.11 5.57
CA GLN A 10 1.09 11.70 6.30
C GLN A 10 0.93 10.17 6.34
N ALA A 11 1.23 9.48 5.23
CA ALA A 11 1.20 8.02 5.20
C ALA A 11 2.24 7.39 6.16
N ARG A 12 3.44 7.99 6.31
CA ARG A 12 4.42 7.56 7.31
C ARG A 12 3.97 7.88 8.74
N ASP A 13 3.30 9.01 8.96
CA ASP A 13 2.73 9.35 10.27
C ASP A 13 1.70 8.31 10.72
N ILE A 14 0.78 7.91 9.83
CA ILE A 14 -0.21 6.87 10.14
C ILE A 14 0.49 5.54 10.45
N ARG A 15 1.54 5.19 9.69
CA ARG A 15 2.35 3.99 9.99
C ARG A 15 3.02 4.06 11.35
N ARG A 16 3.63 5.19 11.71
CA ARG A 16 4.25 5.43 13.03
C ARG A 16 3.21 5.33 14.15
N ALA A 17 2.03 5.92 13.95
CA ALA A 17 0.94 5.83 14.92
C ALA A 17 0.49 4.37 15.11
N TYR A 18 0.38 3.58 14.04
CA TYR A 18 0.11 2.15 14.12
C TYR A 18 1.21 1.36 14.86
N GLU A 19 2.48 1.69 14.63
CA GLU A 19 3.62 1.06 15.34
C GLU A 19 3.70 1.46 16.81
N SER A 20 3.15 2.61 17.20
CA SER A 20 3.06 3.04 18.59
C SER A 20 1.96 2.34 19.41
N LEU A 21 1.06 1.62 18.74
CA LEU A 21 0.04 0.82 19.41
C LEU A 21 0.66 -0.28 20.28
N THR A 22 -0.09 -0.73 21.29
CA THR A 22 0.26 -1.94 22.03
C THR A 22 0.13 -3.19 21.14
N ASP A 23 0.76 -4.30 21.55
CA ASP A 23 0.61 -5.57 20.83
C ASP A 23 -0.85 -6.03 20.76
N ALA A 24 -1.60 -5.87 21.86
CA ALA A 24 -3.01 -6.24 21.91
C ALA A 24 -3.88 -5.42 20.93
N GLU A 25 -3.62 -4.12 20.81
CA GLU A 25 -4.30 -3.23 19.86
C GLU A 25 -3.96 -3.59 18.40
N ARG A 26 -2.67 -3.83 18.10
CA ARG A 26 -2.27 -4.31 16.78
C ARG A 26 -2.90 -5.64 16.45
N ASP A 27 -2.94 -6.57 17.40
CA ASP A 27 -3.53 -7.89 17.19
C ASP A 27 -5.04 -7.82 16.96
N SER A 28 -5.75 -6.88 17.60
CA SER A 28 -7.15 -6.59 17.30
C SER A 28 -7.34 -6.20 15.84
N LEU A 29 -6.54 -5.24 15.36
CA LEU A 29 -6.58 -4.78 13.96
C LEU A 29 -6.17 -5.88 12.97
N LYS A 30 -5.18 -6.72 13.31
CA LYS A 30 -4.74 -7.85 12.46
C LYS A 30 -5.85 -8.89 12.24
N ARG A 31 -6.72 -9.11 13.23
CA ARG A 31 -7.84 -10.06 13.15
C ARG A 31 -8.97 -9.56 12.25
N CYS A 32 -9.00 -8.27 11.93
CA CYS A 32 -10.00 -7.72 11.03
C CYS A 32 -9.75 -8.22 9.59
N PRO A 33 -10.72 -8.91 8.95
CA PRO A 33 -10.51 -9.50 7.63
C PRO A 33 -10.38 -8.46 6.52
N ASN A 34 -11.04 -7.30 6.65
CA ASN A 34 -11.12 -6.26 5.64
C ASN A 34 -11.25 -4.84 6.25
N ALA A 35 -11.25 -3.82 5.40
CA ALA A 35 -11.34 -2.42 5.81
C ALA A 35 -12.65 -2.09 6.56
N HIS A 36 -13.78 -2.67 6.16
CA HIS A 36 -15.06 -2.48 6.86
C HIS A 36 -15.01 -2.99 8.30
N SER A 37 -14.38 -4.15 8.54
CA SER A 37 -14.17 -4.64 9.91
C SER A 37 -13.22 -3.75 10.70
N ILE A 38 -12.16 -3.23 10.08
CA ILE A 38 -11.26 -2.26 10.72
C ILE A 38 -12.00 -0.98 11.11
N MET A 39 -12.90 -0.48 10.27
CA MET A 39 -13.74 0.68 10.59
C MET A 39 -14.63 0.47 11.82
N MET A 40 -14.92 -0.77 12.22
CA MET A 40 -15.70 -1.06 13.42
C MET A 40 -14.83 -1.21 14.68
N ASP A 41 -13.50 -1.28 14.54
CA ASP A 41 -12.57 -1.44 15.66
C ASP A 41 -12.25 -0.10 16.31
N ARG A 42 -12.50 0.05 17.62
CA ARG A 42 -12.26 1.28 18.39
C ARG A 42 -10.81 1.77 18.33
N THR A 43 -9.84 0.87 18.18
CA THR A 43 -8.42 1.20 18.02
C THR A 43 -8.20 1.99 16.74
N PHE A 44 -8.87 1.61 15.65
CA PHE A 44 -8.78 2.32 14.39
C PHE A 44 -9.34 3.74 14.49
N TRP A 45 -10.44 3.95 15.20
CA TRP A 45 -11.01 5.29 15.40
C TRP A 45 -10.04 6.27 16.06
N ARG A 46 -9.18 5.77 16.97
CA ARG A 46 -8.10 6.59 17.56
C ARG A 46 -7.02 6.96 16.55
N LEU A 47 -6.69 6.06 15.61
CA LEU A 47 -5.74 6.34 14.54
C LEU A 47 -6.32 7.32 13.51
N ALA A 48 -7.62 7.20 13.21
CA ALA A 48 -8.27 7.96 12.15
C ALA A 48 -8.75 9.35 12.60
N GLY A 49 -8.96 9.56 13.91
CA GLY A 49 -9.38 10.84 14.47
C GLY A 49 -10.68 11.36 13.85
N ASP A 50 -10.73 12.66 13.60
CA ASP A 50 -11.92 13.37 13.08
C ASP A 50 -12.00 13.39 11.54
N ALA A 51 -11.27 12.50 10.86
CA ALA A 51 -11.36 12.36 9.41
C ALA A 51 -12.80 12.05 8.95
N SER A 52 -13.18 12.48 7.75
CA SER A 52 -14.47 12.10 7.16
C SER A 52 -14.53 10.59 6.89
N ASP A 53 -15.74 10.04 6.78
CA ASP A 53 -15.91 8.58 6.61
C ASP A 53 -15.23 8.03 5.35
N ASP A 54 -15.22 8.79 4.25
CA ASP A 54 -14.49 8.42 3.04
C ASP A 54 -12.98 8.32 3.26
N VAL A 55 -12.40 9.27 4.01
CA VAL A 55 -10.98 9.25 4.38
C VAL A 55 -10.72 8.09 5.32
N ARG A 56 -11.60 7.85 6.30
CA ARG A 56 -11.49 6.72 7.23
C ARG A 56 -11.51 5.39 6.49
N LEU A 57 -12.41 5.18 5.54
CA LEU A 57 -12.46 3.94 4.77
C LEU A 57 -11.14 3.71 4.01
N ARG A 58 -10.62 4.73 3.33
CA ARG A 58 -9.31 4.66 2.67
C ARG A 58 -8.15 4.43 3.65
N MET A 59 -8.18 5.03 4.84
CA MET A 59 -7.20 4.75 5.90
C MET A 59 -7.31 3.31 6.42
N ALA A 60 -8.51 2.77 6.58
CA ALA A 60 -8.73 1.40 7.03
C ALA A 60 -8.14 0.39 6.03
N HIS A 61 -8.24 0.67 4.73
CA HIS A 61 -7.52 -0.07 3.69
C HIS A 61 -6.00 -0.08 3.87
N LEU A 62 -5.40 1.06 4.22
CA LEU A 62 -3.96 1.14 4.51
C LEU A 62 -3.59 0.32 5.76
N VAL A 63 -4.35 0.50 6.84
CA VAL A 63 -4.13 -0.21 8.11
C VAL A 63 -4.25 -1.72 7.92
N ALA A 64 -5.15 -2.20 7.05
CA ALA A 64 -5.26 -3.61 6.69
C ALA A 64 -3.96 -4.17 6.08
N CYS A 65 -3.17 -3.33 5.41
CA CYS A 65 -1.93 -3.73 4.73
C CYS A 65 -0.72 -3.77 5.66
N TYR A 66 -0.70 -2.98 6.74
CA TYR A 66 0.46 -2.83 7.61
C TYR A 66 1.03 -4.12 8.21
N PRO A 67 0.23 -5.13 8.58
CA PRO A 67 0.78 -6.40 9.05
C PRO A 67 1.59 -7.18 8.00
N ALA A 68 1.39 -6.89 6.70
CA ALA A 68 1.97 -7.68 5.61
C ALA A 68 3.43 -7.34 5.33
N ALA A 69 3.91 -6.16 5.76
CA ALA A 69 5.32 -5.78 5.61
C ALA A 69 5.76 -4.76 6.67
N PRO A 70 7.01 -4.85 7.16
CA PRO A 70 7.58 -3.82 8.02
C PRO A 70 7.87 -2.54 7.23
N GLN A 71 8.03 -1.42 7.95
CA GLN A 71 8.53 -0.17 7.37
C GLN A 71 10.00 -0.31 6.99
N LEU A 72 10.36 0.20 5.81
CA LEU A 72 11.74 0.29 5.35
C LEU A 72 12.51 1.36 6.15
N ALA A 73 13.69 0.99 6.67
CA ALA A 73 14.50 1.84 7.54
C ALA A 73 15.06 3.07 6.82
N ASP A 74 15.52 2.90 5.57
CA ASP A 74 15.91 3.99 4.67
C ASP A 74 14.95 4.03 3.47
N PRO A 75 13.95 4.91 3.46
CA PRO A 75 12.96 4.97 2.40
C PRO A 75 13.45 5.63 1.10
N GLN A 76 14.69 6.14 1.07
CA GLN A 76 15.20 6.84 -0.12
C GLN A 76 15.26 5.91 -1.34
N GLY A 77 14.76 6.40 -2.48
CA GLY A 77 14.77 5.66 -3.74
C GLY A 77 13.76 4.53 -3.85
N PHE A 78 12.89 4.32 -2.84
CA PHE A 78 11.84 3.30 -2.94
C PHE A 78 10.85 3.62 -4.08
N LYS A 79 10.67 2.65 -4.97
CA LYS A 79 9.80 2.74 -6.16
C LYS A 79 8.87 1.53 -6.19
N PRO A 80 7.54 1.70 -6.03
CA PRO A 80 6.61 0.58 -5.98
C PRO A 80 6.66 -0.32 -7.22
N GLY A 81 6.77 0.25 -8.42
CA GLY A 81 6.87 -0.55 -9.65
C GLY A 81 8.12 -1.42 -9.70
N LEU A 82 9.27 -0.89 -9.29
CA LEU A 82 10.52 -1.66 -9.20
C LEU A 82 10.42 -2.75 -8.13
N PHE A 83 9.87 -2.43 -6.95
CA PHE A 83 9.62 -3.43 -5.90
C PHE A 83 8.74 -4.57 -6.41
N LEU A 84 7.62 -4.26 -7.07
CA LEU A 84 6.69 -5.25 -7.61
C LEU A 84 7.35 -6.14 -8.66
N ARG A 85 8.22 -5.55 -9.50
CA ARG A 85 8.98 -6.32 -10.48
C ARG A 85 9.87 -7.35 -9.81
N GLU A 86 10.67 -6.94 -8.83
CA GLU A 86 11.59 -7.81 -8.11
C GLU A 86 10.85 -8.95 -7.39
N VAL A 87 9.67 -8.66 -6.83
CA VAL A 87 8.85 -9.66 -6.13
C VAL A 87 8.17 -10.62 -7.11
N LEU A 88 7.56 -10.12 -8.19
CA LEU A 88 6.77 -10.95 -9.11
C LEU A 88 7.65 -11.76 -10.08
N TYR A 89 8.84 -11.26 -10.39
CA TYR A 89 9.75 -11.81 -11.40
C TYR A 89 11.22 -11.83 -10.90
N PRO A 90 11.51 -12.51 -9.78
CA PRO A 90 12.83 -12.48 -9.16
C PRO A 90 13.90 -13.04 -10.11
N GLY A 91 15.00 -12.30 -10.28
CA GLY A 91 16.14 -12.69 -11.12
C GLY A 91 15.87 -12.69 -12.63
N GLN A 92 14.72 -12.20 -13.09
CA GLN A 92 14.36 -12.19 -14.51
C GLN A 92 14.66 -10.84 -15.18
N SER A 93 14.95 -10.90 -16.47
CA SER A 93 15.07 -9.71 -17.34
C SER A 93 13.75 -8.93 -17.42
N PRO A 94 13.79 -7.63 -17.80
CA PRO A 94 12.58 -6.84 -17.99
C PRO A 94 11.56 -7.56 -18.87
N LYS A 95 10.34 -7.72 -18.35
CA LYS A 95 9.22 -8.30 -19.11
C LYS A 95 8.59 -7.22 -19.98
N SER A 96 8.17 -7.58 -21.18
CA SER A 96 7.25 -6.76 -21.97
C SER A 96 5.86 -6.75 -21.31
N PRO A 97 4.98 -5.80 -21.69
CA PRO A 97 3.60 -5.76 -21.17
C PRO A 97 2.82 -7.07 -21.36
N ASP A 98 3.07 -7.81 -22.44
CA ASP A 98 2.37 -9.07 -22.73
C ASP A 98 2.85 -10.25 -21.88
N GLU A 99 4.09 -10.20 -21.39
CA GLU A 99 4.67 -11.24 -20.55
C GLU A 99 4.44 -11.00 -19.05
N ALA A 100 4.14 -9.76 -18.66
CA ALA A 100 4.00 -9.32 -17.28
C ALA A 100 2.59 -9.56 -16.69
N LEU A 101 1.96 -10.70 -16.98
CA LEU A 101 0.54 -10.96 -16.67
C LEU A 101 0.17 -10.79 -15.18
N LYS A 102 1.03 -11.23 -14.25
CA LYS A 102 0.76 -11.09 -12.80
C LYS A 102 0.69 -9.61 -12.39
N TYR A 103 1.58 -8.79 -12.94
CA TYR A 103 1.60 -7.36 -12.70
C TYR A 103 0.40 -6.67 -13.35
N LYS A 104 0.07 -7.03 -14.59
CA LYS A 104 -1.12 -6.51 -15.29
C LYS A 104 -2.40 -6.80 -14.51
N HIS A 105 -2.57 -8.02 -14.01
CA HIS A 105 -3.71 -8.38 -13.17
C HIS A 105 -3.77 -7.55 -11.88
N LEU A 106 -2.64 -7.21 -11.27
CA LEU A 106 -2.62 -6.34 -10.09
C LEU A 106 -3.13 -4.92 -10.44
N LEU A 107 -2.62 -4.31 -11.52
CA LEU A 107 -3.00 -2.96 -11.95
C LEU A 107 -4.44 -2.86 -12.48
N GLN A 108 -5.00 -3.97 -12.95
CA GLN A 108 -6.40 -4.06 -13.36
C GLN A 108 -7.39 -3.97 -12.19
N ALA A 109 -6.93 -3.93 -10.94
CA ALA A 109 -7.80 -3.62 -9.80
C ALA A 109 -8.53 -2.30 -10.05
N ARG A 110 -9.86 -2.35 -10.02
CA ARG A 110 -10.73 -1.21 -10.35
C ARG A 110 -10.68 -0.14 -9.26
N ASP A 111 -10.58 -0.59 -8.01
CA ASP A 111 -10.60 0.22 -6.81
C ASP A 111 -9.65 -0.35 -5.74
N VAL A 112 -9.63 0.32 -4.59
CA VAL A 112 -8.78 -0.05 -3.45
C VAL A 112 -9.27 -1.34 -2.77
N ASP A 113 -10.57 -1.62 -2.82
CA ASP A 113 -11.18 -2.86 -2.30
C ASP A 113 -10.64 -4.11 -3.03
N GLU A 114 -10.46 -4.02 -4.35
CA GLU A 114 -9.84 -5.09 -5.14
C GLU A 114 -8.32 -5.14 -5.00
N LEU A 115 -7.67 -3.98 -4.89
CA LEU A 115 -6.21 -3.87 -4.86
C LEU A 115 -5.62 -4.37 -3.54
N VAL A 116 -6.19 -3.95 -2.41
CA VAL A 116 -5.64 -4.19 -1.08
C VAL A 116 -5.48 -5.68 -0.75
N PRO A 117 -6.46 -6.57 -0.99
CA PRO A 117 -6.28 -8.00 -0.76
C PRO A 117 -5.14 -8.59 -1.59
N ARG A 118 -5.00 -8.16 -2.86
CA ARG A 118 -3.92 -8.61 -3.75
C ARG A 118 -2.56 -8.13 -3.24
N MET A 119 -2.47 -6.87 -2.81
CA MET A 119 -1.25 -6.31 -2.25
C MET A 119 -0.86 -6.93 -0.92
N ARG A 120 -1.81 -7.18 -0.01
CA ARG A 120 -1.55 -7.86 1.27
C ARG A 120 -0.90 -9.21 1.05
N LYS A 121 -1.47 -10.01 0.12
CA LYS A 121 -0.91 -11.32 -0.24
C LYS A 121 0.51 -11.18 -0.79
N LEU A 122 0.72 -10.27 -1.75
CA LEU A 122 2.02 -10.06 -2.36
C LEU A 122 3.09 -9.61 -1.36
N LEU A 123 2.75 -8.67 -0.47
CA LEU A 123 3.67 -8.17 0.56
C LEU A 123 4.04 -9.27 1.56
N ALA A 124 3.06 -10.05 2.00
CA ALA A 124 3.29 -11.17 2.92
C ALA A 124 4.17 -12.26 2.29
N GLU A 125 3.93 -12.59 1.01
CA GLU A 125 4.76 -13.54 0.25
C GLU A 125 6.18 -13.00 0.00
N ALA A 126 6.33 -11.69 -0.21
CA ALA A 126 7.62 -11.06 -0.43
C ALA A 126 8.50 -11.08 0.84
N GLY A 127 7.90 -10.93 2.03
CA GLY A 127 8.64 -10.91 3.30
C GLY A 127 9.68 -9.80 3.41
N ARG A 128 9.52 -8.71 2.64
CA ARG A 128 10.49 -7.60 2.55
C ARG A 128 9.90 -6.30 3.10
N PRO A 129 10.72 -5.43 3.73
CA PRO A 129 10.28 -4.09 4.11
C PRO A 129 9.90 -3.23 2.91
N VAL A 130 8.97 -2.29 3.11
CA VAL A 130 8.53 -1.31 2.10
C VAL A 130 8.48 0.09 2.69
N ASP A 131 8.60 1.12 1.86
CA ASP A 131 8.29 2.48 2.32
C ASP A 131 6.77 2.68 2.32
N TRP A 132 6.15 2.61 3.50
CA TRP A 132 4.72 2.88 3.66
C TRP A 132 4.36 4.34 3.38
N GLY A 133 5.32 5.26 3.34
CA GLY A 133 5.09 6.62 2.87
C GLY A 133 4.66 6.64 1.41
N VAL A 134 5.52 6.13 0.54
CA VAL A 134 5.24 6.07 -0.91
C VAL A 134 4.12 5.08 -1.21
N LEU A 135 4.20 3.85 -0.69
CA LEU A 135 3.19 2.82 -0.98
C LEU A 135 1.82 3.20 -0.39
N GLY A 136 1.78 3.69 0.85
CA GLY A 136 0.53 4.07 1.51
C GLY A 136 -0.15 5.25 0.82
N ARG A 137 0.62 6.27 0.41
CA ARG A 137 0.12 7.37 -0.44
C ARG A 137 -0.52 6.84 -1.72
N ASP A 138 0.14 5.92 -2.39
CA ASP A 138 -0.30 5.40 -3.70
C ASP A 138 -1.55 4.53 -3.57
N LEU A 139 -1.64 3.69 -2.53
CA LEU A 139 -2.83 2.91 -2.23
C LEU A 139 -4.02 3.79 -1.85
N PHE A 140 -3.80 4.86 -1.07
CA PHE A 140 -4.86 5.80 -0.69
C PHE A 140 -5.38 6.62 -1.87
N ASN A 141 -4.46 7.08 -2.74
CA ASN A 141 -4.75 7.91 -3.90
C ASN A 141 -4.90 7.09 -5.20
N TRP A 142 -5.30 5.81 -5.08
CA TRP A 142 -5.31 4.87 -6.21
C TRP A 142 -6.09 5.44 -7.40
N SER A 143 -5.41 5.55 -8.54
CA SER A 143 -5.91 6.22 -9.73
C SER A 143 -5.06 5.86 -10.95
N ASP A 144 -5.50 6.25 -12.15
CA ASP A 144 -4.72 6.11 -13.39
C ASP A 144 -3.34 6.76 -13.31
N LYS A 145 -3.22 7.87 -12.58
CA LYS A 145 -1.94 8.55 -12.38
C LYS A 145 -0.97 7.69 -11.59
N VAL A 146 -1.44 7.04 -10.52
CA VAL A 146 -0.63 6.10 -9.73
C VAL A 146 -0.25 4.89 -10.55
N ARG A 147 -1.21 4.29 -11.29
CA ARG A 147 -0.96 3.16 -12.17
C ARG A 147 0.15 3.44 -13.19
N LYS A 148 0.07 4.58 -13.89
CA LYS A 148 1.10 5.01 -14.85
C LYS A 148 2.47 5.23 -14.21
N ALA A 149 2.52 5.75 -12.98
CA ALA A 149 3.78 5.91 -12.25
C ALA A 149 4.40 4.55 -11.91
N TRP A 150 3.59 3.59 -11.46
CA TRP A 150 4.04 2.23 -11.20
C TRP A 150 4.51 1.54 -12.48
N ASP A 151 3.79 1.71 -13.60
CA ASP A 151 4.18 1.14 -14.90
C ASP A 151 5.57 1.63 -15.32
N LYS A 152 5.81 2.94 -15.19
CA LYS A 152 7.12 3.53 -15.51
C LYS A 152 8.23 2.90 -14.69
N ASP A 153 8.05 2.78 -13.39
CA ASP A 153 9.04 2.17 -12.49
C ASP A 153 9.23 0.67 -12.77
N PHE A 154 8.17 -0.04 -13.16
CA PHE A 154 8.19 -1.48 -13.42
C PHE A 154 8.89 -1.84 -14.75
N TYR A 155 8.49 -1.18 -15.85
CA TYR A 155 8.98 -1.49 -17.20
C TYR A 155 10.30 -0.79 -17.54
N ALA A 156 10.57 0.39 -16.97
CA ALA A 156 11.77 1.18 -17.26
C ALA A 156 12.61 1.48 -16.00
N PRO A 157 13.09 0.45 -15.26
CA PRO A 157 13.92 0.68 -14.09
C PRO A 157 15.25 1.31 -14.51
N GLY A 158 15.49 2.53 -14.04
CA GLY A 158 16.71 3.29 -14.36
C GLY A 158 16.52 4.46 -15.34
N ALA A 159 15.32 4.64 -15.91
CA ALA A 159 14.98 5.88 -16.61
C ALA A 159 14.83 7.00 -15.55
N THR A 160 15.89 7.78 -15.35
CA THR A 160 15.85 9.02 -14.56
C THR A 160 14.87 9.99 -15.23
N SER A 161 13.97 10.55 -14.43
CA SER A 161 13.10 11.65 -14.85
C SER A 161 13.80 12.96 -14.54
#